data_AF-A0A820FUN8-F1
#
_entry.id   AF-A0A820FUN8-F1
#
_cell.length_a   1.000
_cell.length_b   1.000
_cell.length_c   1.000
_cell.angle_alpha   90.00
_cell.angle_beta   90.00
_cell.angle_gamma   90.00
#
_symmetry.space_group_name_H-M   'P 1'
#
loop_
_entity.id
_entity.type
_entity.pdbx_description
1 polymer ?
#
loop_
_entity_poly.entity_id
_entity_poly.type
_entity_poly.pdbx_seq_one_letter_code
_entity_poly.pdbx_strand_id
1 'polypeptide(L)' 'QPWCAECYEDRHAKRCRLCQKAIVADVEYLEFEDKYWHKECFTCSKCQKGIAEESFYQDGNLILCKDCI' A
#
# COMPACT_ATOMS: atom_id res chain seq x y z
N GLN A 1 -30.49 2.86 3.06
CA GLN A 1 -30.12 3.40 1.73
C GLN A 1 -29.50 2.27 0.93
N PRO A 2 -29.97 1.92 -0.28
CA PRO A 2 -29.29 0.92 -1.10
C PRO A 2 -28.08 1.59 -1.76
N TRP A 3 -26.91 1.07 -1.47
CA TRP A 3 -25.66 1.45 -2.10
C TRP A 3 -25.63 0.76 -3.46
N CYS A 4 -25.26 1.46 -4.55
CA CYS A 4 -25.00 0.76 -5.81
C CYS A 4 -23.79 -0.16 -5.62
N ALA A 5 -23.69 -1.23 -6.41
CA ALA A 5 -22.59 -2.19 -6.33
C ALA A 5 -21.22 -1.49 -6.33
N GLU A 6 -21.08 -0.45 -7.17
CA GLU A 6 -19.87 0.36 -7.29
C GLU A 6 -19.51 1.13 -5.99
N CYS A 7 -20.50 1.69 -5.28
CA CYS A 7 -20.26 2.35 -3.99
C CYS A 7 -19.99 1.37 -2.84
N TYR A 8 -20.54 0.16 -2.92
CA TYR A 8 -20.22 -0.90 -1.97
C TYR A 8 -18.77 -1.37 -2.18
N GLU A 9 -18.36 -1.60 -3.42
CA GLU A 9 -16.99 -1.97 -3.77
C GLU A 9 -15.98 -0.88 -3.39
N ASP A 10 -16.25 0.41 -3.64
CA ASP A 10 -15.32 1.50 -3.27
C ASP A 10 -15.05 1.59 -1.75
N ARG A 11 -16.05 1.26 -0.92
CA ARG A 11 -15.90 1.23 0.53
C ARG A 11 -15.17 0.02 1.07
N HIS A 12 -15.26 -1.10 0.37
CA HIS A 12 -14.62 -2.36 0.76
C HIS A 12 -13.32 -2.63 -0.02
N ALA A 13 -12.97 -1.76 -0.96
CA ALA A 13 -11.75 -1.88 -1.74
C ALA A 13 -10.51 -1.70 -0.86
N LYS A 14 -9.52 -2.56 -1.10
CA LYS A 14 -8.17 -2.39 -0.55
C LYS A 14 -7.63 -1.05 -1.03
N ARG A 15 -7.16 -0.18 -0.14
CA ARG A 15 -6.62 1.14 -0.51
C ARG A 15 -5.13 1.19 -0.25
N CYS A 16 -4.39 1.72 -1.23
CA CYS A 16 -2.97 1.94 -1.10
C CYS A 16 -2.69 2.96 0.00
N ARG A 17 -1.88 2.59 0.99
CA ARG A 17 -1.55 3.46 2.13
C ARG A 17 -0.74 4.69 1.72
N LEU A 18 0.05 4.60 0.65
CA LEU A 18 0.85 5.72 0.13
C LEU A 18 0.00 6.70 -0.69
N CYS A 19 -0.63 6.24 -1.78
CA CYS A 19 -1.33 7.12 -2.72
C CYS A 19 -2.84 7.25 -2.45
N GLN A 20 -3.38 6.52 -1.46
CA GLN A 20 -4.79 6.52 -1.05
C GLN A 20 -5.79 6.07 -2.13
N LYS A 21 -5.31 5.58 -3.27
CA LYS A 21 -6.14 5.04 -4.36
C LYS A 21 -6.54 3.60 -4.06
N ALA A 22 -7.71 3.19 -4.55
CA ALA A 22 -8.15 1.80 -4.51
C ALA A 22 -7.21 0.92 -5.35
N ILE A 23 -6.87 -0.23 -4.81
CA ILE A 23 -6.14 -1.30 -5.47
C ILE A 23 -7.20 -2.16 -6.15
N VAL A 24 -7.28 -2.04 -7.48
CA VAL A 24 -8.22 -2.82 -8.29
C VAL A 24 -7.83 -4.30 -8.27
N ALA A 25 -8.82 -5.19 -8.43
CA ALA A 25 -8.64 -6.63 -8.27
C ALA A 25 -7.58 -7.26 -9.21
N ASP A 26 -7.25 -6.60 -10.32
CA ASP A 26 -6.31 -7.07 -11.34
C ASP A 26 -4.88 -6.50 -11.20
N VAL A 27 -4.59 -5.73 -10.13
CA VAL A 27 -3.28 -5.12 -9.91
C VAL A 27 -2.52 -5.87 -8.82
N GLU A 28 -1.23 -6.17 -9.06
CA GLU A 28 -0.34 -6.70 -8.03
C GLU A 28 -0.18 -5.69 -6.87
N TYR A 29 -0.39 -6.18 -5.65
CA TYR A 29 -0.24 -5.38 -4.43
C TYR A 29 0.54 -6.13 -3.36
N LEU A 30 1.05 -5.34 -2.42
CA LEU A 30 1.70 -5.81 -1.21
C LEU A 30 0.74 -5.63 -0.03
N GLU A 31 0.70 -6.63 0.83
CA GLU A 31 -0.09 -6.66 2.05
C GLU A 31 0.85 -6.87 3.24
N PHE A 32 0.80 -5.95 4.20
CA PHE A 32 1.60 -6.02 5.42
C PHE A 32 0.84 -5.39 6.58
N GLU A 33 0.64 -6.13 7.67
CA GLU A 33 -0.10 -5.68 8.88
C GLU A 33 -1.45 -4.99 8.56
N ASP A 34 -2.30 -5.65 7.76
CA ASP A 34 -3.63 -5.15 7.36
C ASP A 34 -3.59 -3.84 6.53
N LYS A 35 -2.40 -3.44 6.09
CA LYS A 35 -2.21 -2.31 5.19
C LYS A 35 -1.85 -2.83 3.81
N TYR A 36 -2.27 -2.08 2.79
CA TYR A 36 -2.07 -2.44 1.40
C TYR A 36 -1.31 -1.35 0.65
N TRP A 37 -0.48 -1.75 -0.30
CA TRP A 37 0.24 -0.84 -1.19
C TRP A 37 0.28 -1.40 -2.60
N HIS A 38 0.25 -0.53 -3.60
CA HIS A 38 0.71 -0.95 -4.93
C HIS A 38 2.19 -1.32 -4.86
N LYS A 39 2.63 -2.26 -5.69
CA LYS A 39 4.03 -2.66 -5.83
C LYS A 39 4.97 -1.46 -6.05
N GLU A 40 4.55 -0.51 -6.87
CA GLU A 40 5.25 0.77 -7.12
C GLU A 40 5.20 1.77 -5.96
N CYS A 41 4.19 1.66 -5.10
CA CYS A 41 3.97 2.55 -3.95
C CYS A 41 4.66 2.05 -2.68
N PHE A 42 5.26 0.86 -2.71
CA PHE A 42 5.97 0.33 -1.56
C PHE A 42 7.42 0.81 -1.57
N THR A 43 7.59 2.06 -1.16
CA THR A 43 8.87 2.78 -1.21
C THR A 43 9.34 3.19 0.18
N CYS A 44 10.65 3.37 0.33
CA CYS A 44 11.24 3.90 1.55
C CYS A 44 10.72 5.32 1.83
N SER A 45 10.23 5.56 3.04
CA SER A 45 9.66 6.84 3.45
C SER A 45 10.69 7.98 3.44
N LYS A 46 11.99 7.68 3.58
CA LYS A 46 13.09 8.66 3.53
C LYS A 46 13.61 8.94 2.12
N CYS A 47 13.94 7.90 1.35
CA CYS A 47 14.61 8.06 0.05
C CYS A 47 13.72 7.74 -1.16
N GLN A 48 12.47 7.31 -0.94
CA GLN A 48 11.50 6.93 -1.98
C GLN A 48 11.98 5.79 -2.90
N LYS A 49 13.02 5.04 -2.52
CA LYS A 49 13.47 3.85 -3.22
C LYS A 49 12.40 2.74 -3.12
N GLY A 50 12.04 2.13 -4.23
CA GLY A 50 11.19 0.93 -4.25
C GLY A 50 11.86 -0.23 -3.52
N ILE A 51 11.15 -0.79 -2.54
CA ILE A 51 11.64 -1.86 -1.65
C ILE A 51 10.65 -3.03 -1.60
N ALA A 52 9.81 -3.15 -2.64
CA ALA A 52 8.83 -4.22 -2.80
C ALA A 52 9.44 -5.63 -2.81
N GLU A 53 10.68 -5.75 -3.28
CA GLU A 53 11.41 -7.03 -3.43
C GLU A 53 12.68 -7.07 -2.55
N GLU A 54 12.89 -6.08 -1.69
CA GLU A 54 14.04 -5.99 -0.80
C GLU A 54 13.60 -6.09 0.67
N SER A 55 14.55 -6.43 1.55
CA SER A 55 14.31 -6.32 2.99
C SER A 55 14.08 -4.87 3.39
N PHE A 56 13.03 -4.65 4.19
CA PHE A 56 12.66 -3.36 4.73
C PHE A 56 12.52 -3.44 6.25
N TYR A 57 12.56 -2.27 6.89
CA TYR A 57 12.29 -2.09 8.30
C TYR A 57 11.05 -1.22 8.48
N GLN A 58 10.20 -1.58 9.43
CA GLN A 58 9.06 -0.76 9.80
C GLN A 58 9.31 -0.08 11.14
N ASP A 59 9.26 1.25 11.14
CA ASP A 59 9.30 2.09 12.34
C ASP A 59 7.94 2.79 12.49
N GLY A 60 7.06 2.22 13.33
CA GLY A 60 5.68 2.67 13.48
C GLY A 60 4.88 2.59 12.17
N ASN A 61 4.70 3.74 11.52
CA ASN A 61 4.00 3.84 10.23
C ASN A 61 4.93 4.08 9.04
N LEU A 62 6.24 4.20 9.27
CA LEU A 62 7.24 4.43 8.24
C LEU A 62 7.83 3.10 7.80
N ILE A 63 7.94 2.92 6.48
CA ILE A 63 8.69 1.81 5.88
C ILE A 63 10.04 2.38 5.43
N LEU A 64 11.15 1.79 5.86
CA LEU A 64 12.51 2.24 5.59
C LEU A 64 13.31 1.14 4.90
N CYS A 65 14.17 1.53 3.96
CA CYS A 65 15.16 0.61 3.39
C CYS A 65 16.34 0.44 4.36
N LYS A 66 17.14 -0.61 4.14
CA LYS A 66 18.36 -0.91 4.91
C LYS A 66 19.38 0.25 4.99
N ASP A 67 19.36 1.17 4.03
CA ASP A 67 20.27 2.32 3.97
C ASP A 67 19.71 3.55 4.73
N CYS A 68 18.46 3.50 5.19
CA CYS A 68 17.73 4.61 5.80
C CYS A 68 17.32 4.36 7.25
N ILE A 69 17.60 3.17 7.78
CA ILE A 69 17.48 2.84 9.20
C ILE A 69 18.58 3.48 10.02
#